data_AF-A0A956YHB0-F1
#
_entry.id   AF-A0A956YHB0-F1
#
_cell.length_a   1.000
_cell.length_b   1.000
_cell.length_c   1.000
_cell.angle_alpha   90.00
_cell.angle_beta   90.00
_cell.angle_gamma   90.00
#
_symmetry.space_group_name_H-M   'P 1'
#
loop_
_entity.id
_entity.type
_entity.pdbx_description
1 polymer ?
#
loop_
_entity_poly.entity_id
_entity_poly.type
_entity_poly.pdbx_seq_one_letter_code
_entity_poly.pdbx_strand_id
1 'polypeptide(L)'
;CIYGLIYNMSIDDDPLVRRLVLAENPAPSVIEDQRNNRLLPIEMSVLAVGYQLNGEVKHGLPPRPPLNLDPVELVTNPDDMRAFTNNLGYLRLILRAVGSPVPVDQLLVAHITSAYALRGNDEAWAVEVVNELIELLRSNYDVLIPTLEALSDALPEMVIRVP
;
A
#
# COMPACT_ATOMS: atom_id res chain seq x y z
N CYS A 1 16.70 1.21 2.03
CA CYS A 1 15.31 1.67 1.85
C CYS A 1 14.43 0.44 1.63
N ILE A 2 13.25 0.35 2.24
CA ILE A 2 12.28 -0.73 2.02
C ILE A 2 11.05 -0.09 1.37
N TYR A 3 10.52 -0.72 0.33
CA TYR A 3 9.30 -0.29 -0.34
C TYR A 3 8.14 -1.15 0.12
N GLY A 4 7.02 -0.53 0.46
CA GLY A 4 5.84 -1.21 0.94
C GLY A 4 4.56 -0.50 0.54
N LEU A 5 3.48 -1.27 0.50
CA LEU A 5 2.13 -0.77 0.24
C LEU A 5 1.30 -0.82 1.51
N ILE A 6 0.71 0.30 1.89
CA ILE A 6 -0.18 0.39 3.04
C ILE A 6 -1.53 -0.22 2.63
N TYR A 7 -1.98 -1.25 3.33
CA TYR A 7 -3.27 -1.91 3.04
C TYR A 7 -4.28 -1.82 4.18
N ASN A 8 -3.85 -1.39 5.36
CA ASN A 8 -4.73 -1.13 6.48
C ASN A 8 -4.16 -0.01 7.34
N MET A 9 -5.05 0.83 7.87
CA MET A 9 -4.74 1.87 8.83
C MET A 9 -5.87 1.90 9.85
N SER A 10 -5.52 1.67 11.11
CA SER A 10 -6.46 1.71 12.22
C SER A 10 -5.95 2.69 13.27
N ILE A 11 -6.89 3.42 13.85
CA ILE A 11 -6.64 4.22 15.04
C ILE A 11 -7.01 3.31 16.21
N ASP A 12 -6.02 2.95 17.02
CA ASP A 12 -6.33 2.16 18.21
C ASP A 12 -7.03 3.06 19.24
N ASP A 13 -8.10 2.55 19.83
CA ASP A 13 -8.84 3.26 20.88
C ASP A 13 -7.98 3.21 22.13
N ASP A 14 -7.32 4.33 22.44
CA ASP A 14 -6.37 4.46 23.54
C ASP A 14 -6.91 3.78 24.83
N PRO A 15 -6.23 2.74 25.34
CA PRO A 15 -6.59 2.07 26.59
C PRO A 15 -6.71 3.05 27.78
N LEU A 16 -6.01 4.19 27.75
CA LEU A 16 -6.14 5.27 28.72
C LEU A 16 -7.46 6.01 28.59
N VAL A 17 -7.94 6.31 27.37
CA VAL A 17 -9.26 6.91 27.15
C VAL A 17 -10.35 5.99 27.68
N ARG A 18 -10.23 4.67 27.46
CA ARG A 18 -11.17 3.68 28.01
C ARG A 18 -11.14 3.62 29.55
N ARG A 19 -9.96 3.77 30.17
CA ARG A 19 -9.82 3.88 31.64
C ARG A 19 -10.30 5.22 32.19
N LEU A 20 -10.14 6.30 31.44
CA LEU A 20 -10.60 7.65 31.76
C LEU A 20 -12.13 7.73 31.76
N VAL A 21 -12.80 7.07 30.82
CA VAL A 21 -14.27 6.95 30.78
C VAL A 21 -14.81 6.10 31.93
N LEU A 22 -14.03 5.13 32.42
CA LEU A 22 -14.37 4.32 33.60
C LEU A 22 -14.06 5.03 34.93
N ALA A 23 -13.24 6.08 34.93
CA ALA A 23 -12.95 6.90 36.09
C ALA A 23 -13.97 8.05 36.17
N GLU A 24 -14.86 8.03 37.17
CA GLU A 24 -16.00 8.97 37.27
C GLU A 24 -15.64 10.47 37.38
N ASN A 25 -14.36 10.85 37.49
CA ASN A 25 -13.92 12.25 37.41
C ASN A 25 -12.39 12.38 37.25
N PRO A 26 -11.84 12.42 36.02
CA PRO A 26 -10.40 12.63 35.86
C PRO A 26 -9.98 14.07 36.14
N ALA A 27 -8.75 14.24 36.66
CA ALA A 27 -8.20 15.55 36.99
C ALA A 27 -8.10 16.46 35.74
N PRO A 28 -8.43 17.76 35.85
CA PRO A 28 -8.40 18.69 34.71
C PRO A 28 -7.06 18.75 33.97
N SER A 29 -5.93 18.59 34.68
CA SER A 29 -4.60 18.55 34.08
C SER A 29 -4.37 17.35 33.16
N VAL A 30 -4.99 16.20 33.46
CA VAL A 30 -4.94 15.01 32.61
C VAL A 30 -5.81 15.21 31.37
N ILE A 31 -6.96 15.88 31.50
CA ILE A 31 -7.83 16.23 30.37
C ILE A 31 -7.12 17.20 29.42
N GLU A 32 -6.41 18.21 29.95
CA GLU A 32 -5.66 19.18 29.16
C GLU A 32 -4.45 18.55 28.45
N ASP A 33 -3.67 17.71 29.14
CA ASP A 33 -2.55 17.00 28.52
C ASP A 33 -3.03 16.03 27.41
N GLN A 34 -4.11 15.30 27.65
CA GLN A 34 -4.74 14.43 26.65
C GLN A 34 -5.40 15.21 25.49
N ARG A 35 -5.77 16.48 25.68
CA ARG A 35 -6.24 17.34 24.58
C ARG A 35 -5.07 17.90 23.76
N ASN A 36 -3.97 18.26 24.41
CA ASN A 36 -2.85 18.96 23.79
C ASN A 36 -1.82 18.00 23.16
N ASN A 37 -1.62 16.82 23.74
CA ASN A 37 -0.66 15.81 23.32
C ASN A 37 -1.37 14.53 22.85
N ARG A 38 -2.42 14.66 22.04
CA ARG A 38 -3.07 13.50 21.40
C ARG A 38 -2.09 12.79 20.47
N LEU A 39 -1.35 11.83 21.01
CA LEU A 39 -0.69 10.80 20.23
C LEU A 39 -1.71 9.68 20.04
N LEU A 40 -2.65 9.85 19.11
CA LEU A 40 -3.49 8.74 18.68
C LEU A 40 -2.54 7.71 18.04
N PRO A 41 -2.38 6.51 18.63
CA PRO A 41 -1.55 5.49 18.02
C PRO A 41 -2.22 5.03 16.72
N ILE A 42 -1.70 5.50 15.60
CA ILE A 42 -2.08 5.00 14.28
C ILE A 42 -1.28 3.72 14.06
N GLU A 43 -1.97 2.60 14.02
CA GLU A 43 -1.40 1.34 13.55
C GLU A 43 -1.58 1.25 12.04
N MET A 44 -0.48 1.05 11.33
CA MET A 44 -0.48 0.83 9.89
C MET A 44 0.05 -0.55 9.56
N SER A 45 -0.64 -1.25 8.68
CA SER A 45 -0.18 -2.51 8.13
C SER A 45 0.37 -2.29 6.72
N VAL A 46 1.61 -2.71 6.52
CA VAL A 46 2.36 -2.51 5.28
C VAL A 46 2.76 -3.85 4.68
N LEU A 47 2.47 -4.05 3.41
CA LEU A 47 2.97 -5.18 2.63
C LEU A 47 4.29 -4.79 1.97
N ALA A 48 5.40 -5.39 2.39
CA ALA A 48 6.71 -5.16 1.77
C ALA A 48 6.74 -5.74 0.34
N VAL A 49 7.08 -4.90 -0.64
CA VAL A 49 7.10 -5.27 -2.08
C VAL A 49 8.48 -5.08 -2.71
N GLY A 50 9.46 -4.59 -1.96
CA GLY A 50 10.84 -4.53 -2.41
C GLY A 50 11.73 -3.77 -1.46
N TYR A 51 12.98 -3.60 -1.86
CA TYR A 51 13.95 -2.82 -1.13
C TYR A 51 15.03 -2.30 -2.07
N GLN A 52 15.77 -1.29 -1.63
CA GLN A 52 16.96 -0.81 -2.32
C GLN A 52 18.21 -1.26 -1.56
N LEU A 53 19.16 -1.82 -2.29
CA LEU A 53 20.47 -2.23 -1.78
C LEU A 53 21.55 -1.76 -2.76
N ASN A 54 22.53 -1.00 -2.28
CA ASN A 54 23.63 -0.45 -3.08
C ASN A 54 23.15 0.35 -4.31
N GLY A 55 22.07 1.12 -4.16
CA GLY A 55 21.48 1.90 -5.25
C GLY A 55 20.52 1.12 -6.15
N GLU A 56 20.54 -0.20 -6.11
CA GLU A 56 19.72 -1.07 -6.96
C GLU A 56 18.39 -1.44 -6.28
N VAL A 57 17.29 -1.30 -7.02
CA VAL A 57 15.97 -1.77 -6.60
C VAL A 57 15.90 -3.28 -6.75
N LYS A 58 15.40 -3.96 -5.71
CA LYS A 58 15.17 -5.39 -5.68
C LYS A 58 13.72 -5.68 -5.31
N HIS A 59 13.02 -6.43 -6.16
CA HIS A 59 11.70 -6.96 -5.84
C HIS A 59 11.86 -8.27 -5.07
N GLY A 60 11.74 -8.17 -3.75
CA GLY A 60 11.85 -9.30 -2.85
C GLY A 60 11.64 -8.86 -1.41
N LEU A 61 11.62 -9.82 -0.50
CA LEU A 61 11.61 -9.51 0.92
C LEU A 61 12.95 -8.87 1.30
N PRO A 62 12.95 -7.79 2.11
CA PRO A 62 14.18 -7.16 2.55
C PRO A 62 15.02 -8.12 3.40
N PRO A 63 16.36 -8.06 3.32
CA PRO A 63 17.25 -8.97 4.05
C PRO A 63 17.26 -8.73 5.56
N ARG A 64 16.68 -7.61 6.02
CA ARG A 64 16.50 -7.26 7.43
C ARG A 64 15.15 -6.56 7.59
N PRO A 65 14.45 -6.74 8.72
CA PRO A 65 13.27 -5.94 9.02
C PRO A 65 13.63 -4.45 9.11
N PRO A 66 12.66 -3.54 8.90
CA PRO A 66 12.84 -2.13 9.26
C PRO A 66 13.17 -2.03 10.76
N LEU A 67 14.03 -1.07 11.13
CA LEU A 67 14.32 -0.80 12.52
C LEU A 67 13.15 -0.02 13.14
N ASN A 68 12.92 -0.20 14.44
CA ASN A 68 11.94 0.61 15.17
C ASN A 68 12.31 2.09 14.99
N LEU A 69 11.36 2.91 14.53
CA LEU A 69 11.48 4.36 14.26
C LEU A 69 12.18 4.76 12.94
N ASP A 70 12.41 3.84 12.00
CA ASP A 70 12.78 4.26 10.64
C ASP A 70 11.68 5.17 10.07
N PRO A 71 12.02 6.35 9.49
CA PRO A 71 11.03 7.24 8.92
C PRO A 71 10.30 6.56 7.77
N VAL A 72 8.98 6.66 7.78
CA VAL A 72 8.13 6.19 6.69
C VAL A 72 7.77 7.40 5.84
N GLU A 73 8.20 7.36 4.58
CA GLU A 73 7.99 8.44 3.61
C GLU A 73 7.11 7.95 2.46
N LEU A 74 6.19 8.80 2.02
CA LEU A 74 5.40 8.55 0.82
C LEU A 74 6.28 8.79 -0.41
N VAL A 75 6.19 7.89 -1.39
CA VAL A 75 6.82 8.09 -2.69
C VAL A 75 6.04 9.18 -3.44
N THR A 76 6.65 10.36 -3.58
CA THR A 76 6.05 11.53 -4.25
C THR A 76 6.82 11.97 -5.49
N ASN A 77 8.01 11.40 -5.71
CA ASN A 77 8.84 11.69 -6.86
C ASN A 77 8.51 10.74 -8.02
N PRO A 78 8.14 11.26 -9.21
CA PRO A 78 7.94 10.45 -10.42
C PRO A 78 9.14 9.56 -10.78
N ASP A 79 10.37 10.03 -10.60
CA ASP A 79 11.56 9.27 -10.96
C ASP A 79 11.78 8.05 -10.05
N ASP A 80 11.52 8.20 -8.75
CA ASP A 80 11.59 7.09 -7.79
C ASP A 80 10.50 6.06 -8.06
N MET A 81 9.27 6.53 -8.36
CA MET A 81 8.17 5.66 -8.79
C MET A 81 8.55 4.89 -10.06
N ARG A 82 9.13 5.57 -11.06
CA ARG A 82 9.58 4.92 -12.30
C ARG A 82 10.69 3.90 -12.05
N ALA A 83 11.70 4.27 -11.28
CA ALA A 83 12.81 3.39 -10.96
C ALA A 83 12.33 2.08 -10.29
N PHE A 84 11.33 2.17 -9.41
CA PHE A 84 10.78 0.99 -8.75
C PHE A 84 9.86 0.15 -9.66
N THR A 85 9.00 0.80 -10.44
CA THR A 85 7.90 0.15 -11.18
C THR A 85 8.20 -0.16 -12.65
N ASN A 86 9.35 0.22 -13.18
CA ASN A 86 9.77 -0.14 -14.55
C ASN A 86 9.97 -1.65 -14.74
N ASN A 87 10.22 -2.39 -13.66
CA ASN A 87 10.10 -3.84 -13.65
C ASN A 87 8.85 -4.20 -12.83
N LEU A 88 8.10 -5.21 -13.28
CA LEU A 88 6.81 -5.59 -12.69
C LEU A 88 6.92 -6.79 -11.74
N GLY A 89 8.13 -7.27 -11.43
CA GLY A 89 8.37 -8.43 -10.57
C GLY A 89 7.74 -8.31 -9.18
N TYR A 90 7.60 -7.08 -8.66
CA TYR A 90 6.97 -6.83 -7.36
C TYR A 90 5.47 -7.21 -7.32
N LEU A 91 4.77 -7.25 -8.46
CA LEU A 91 3.36 -7.66 -8.51
C LEU A 91 3.18 -9.08 -7.95
N ARG A 92 4.16 -9.97 -8.19
CA ARG A 92 4.16 -11.33 -7.63
C ARG A 92 4.17 -11.33 -6.10
N LEU A 93 4.78 -10.34 -5.47
CA LEU A 93 4.81 -10.24 -4.00
C LEU A 93 3.46 -9.80 -3.45
N ILE A 94 2.76 -8.92 -4.16
CA ILE A 94 1.38 -8.54 -3.82
C ILE A 94 0.46 -9.76 -3.90
N LEU A 95 0.54 -10.51 -5.01
CA LEU A 95 -0.29 -11.69 -5.24
C LEU A 95 -0.02 -12.85 -4.28
N ARG A 96 1.16 -12.91 -3.65
CA ARG A 96 1.44 -13.90 -2.59
C ARG A 96 0.62 -13.67 -1.33
N ALA A 97 0.01 -12.49 -1.16
CA ALA A 97 -0.88 -12.20 -0.06
C ALA A 97 -2.34 -12.68 -0.32
N VAL A 98 -2.65 -13.27 -1.47
CA VAL A 98 -3.97 -13.85 -1.73
C VAL A 98 -4.26 -14.95 -0.70
N GLY A 99 -5.45 -14.91 -0.10
CA GLY A 99 -5.83 -15.82 0.99
C GLY A 99 -5.36 -15.39 2.37
N SER A 100 -4.72 -14.22 2.48
CA SER A 100 -4.46 -13.54 3.76
C SER A 100 -5.52 -12.45 4.02
N PRO A 101 -5.48 -11.74 5.16
CA PRO A 101 -6.36 -10.61 5.42
C PRO A 101 -6.16 -9.39 4.49
N VAL A 102 -5.14 -9.40 3.61
CA VAL A 102 -4.89 -8.31 2.67
C VAL A 102 -5.94 -8.31 1.55
N PRO A 103 -6.64 -7.19 1.29
CA PRO A 103 -7.55 -7.06 0.15
C PRO A 103 -6.74 -6.85 -1.14
N VAL A 104 -6.24 -7.94 -1.72
CA VAL A 104 -5.23 -7.92 -2.81
C VAL A 104 -5.72 -7.19 -4.06
N ASP A 105 -6.95 -7.44 -4.49
CA ASP A 105 -7.59 -6.79 -5.63
C ASP A 105 -7.64 -5.27 -5.45
N GLN A 106 -8.13 -4.79 -4.30
CA GLN A 106 -8.21 -3.37 -4.00
C GLN A 106 -6.82 -2.73 -3.83
N LEU A 107 -5.88 -3.46 -3.22
CA LEU A 107 -4.50 -2.99 -3.05
C LEU A 107 -3.80 -2.83 -4.42
N LEU A 108 -4.02 -3.76 -5.35
CA LEU A 108 -3.52 -3.67 -6.71
C LEU A 108 -4.09 -2.45 -7.42
N VAL A 109 -5.41 -2.28 -7.42
CA VAL A 109 -6.08 -1.15 -8.08
C VAL A 109 -5.55 0.17 -7.52
N ALA A 110 -5.56 0.35 -6.19
CA ALA A 110 -5.09 1.56 -5.54
C ALA A 110 -3.63 1.89 -5.88
N HIS A 111 -2.75 0.89 -5.83
CA HIS A 111 -1.34 1.07 -6.17
C HIS A 111 -1.14 1.43 -7.64
N ILE A 112 -1.78 0.70 -8.56
CA ILE A 112 -1.62 0.90 -10.00
C ILE A 112 -2.15 2.27 -10.41
N THR A 113 -3.32 2.68 -9.92
CA THR A 113 -3.87 4.02 -10.18
C THR A 113 -2.96 5.11 -9.65
N SER A 114 -2.43 4.98 -8.42
CA SER A 114 -1.50 5.95 -7.85
C SER A 114 -0.18 6.02 -8.63
N ALA A 115 0.37 4.86 -9.01
CA ALA A 115 1.60 4.78 -9.77
C ALA A 115 1.43 5.34 -11.18
N TYR A 116 0.33 5.04 -11.86
CA TYR A 116 -0.01 5.58 -13.18
C TYR A 116 -0.02 7.11 -13.18
N ALA A 117 -0.75 7.72 -12.23
CA ALA A 117 -0.84 9.17 -12.09
C ALA A 117 0.54 9.78 -11.80
N LEU A 118 1.30 9.19 -10.87
CA LEU A 118 2.63 9.71 -10.50
C LEU A 118 3.67 9.52 -11.61
N ARG A 119 3.51 8.51 -12.46
CA ARG A 119 4.27 8.33 -13.71
C ARG A 119 3.78 9.25 -14.84
N GLY A 120 2.89 10.19 -14.58
CA GLY A 120 2.40 11.15 -15.57
C GLY A 120 1.50 10.50 -16.62
N ASN A 121 0.62 9.59 -16.20
CA ASN A 121 -0.33 8.90 -17.06
C ASN A 121 0.35 8.09 -18.18
N ASP A 122 1.36 7.31 -17.80
CA ASP A 122 2.15 6.46 -18.70
C ASP A 122 1.32 5.25 -19.20
N GLU A 123 0.63 5.43 -20.32
CA GLU A 123 -0.24 4.42 -20.93
C GLU A 123 0.51 3.13 -21.29
N ALA A 124 1.75 3.24 -21.77
CA ALA A 124 2.55 2.08 -22.16
C ALA A 124 2.83 1.19 -20.95
N TRP A 125 3.25 1.80 -19.83
CA TRP A 125 3.44 1.08 -18.57
C TRP A 125 2.15 0.45 -18.07
N ALA A 126 1.02 1.16 -18.15
CA ALA A 126 -0.25 0.64 -17.66
C ALA A 126 -0.74 -0.58 -18.48
N VAL A 127 -0.54 -0.57 -19.80
CA VAL A 127 -0.80 -1.74 -20.66
C VAL A 127 0.12 -2.91 -20.31
N GLU A 128 1.41 -2.67 -20.04
CA GLU A 128 2.34 -3.70 -19.58
C GLU A 128 1.89 -4.32 -18.25
N VAL A 129 1.43 -3.50 -17.30
CA VAL A 129 0.88 -3.96 -16.02
C VAL A 129 -0.33 -4.86 -16.22
N VAL A 130 -1.29 -4.46 -17.06
CA VAL A 130 -2.49 -5.27 -17.33
C VAL A 130 -2.12 -6.62 -17.93
N ASN A 131 -1.20 -6.64 -18.91
CA ASN A 131 -0.74 -7.88 -19.53
C ASN A 131 -0.03 -8.81 -18.53
N GLU A 132 0.86 -8.26 -17.70
CA GLU A 132 1.52 -9.05 -16.65
C GLU A 132 0.51 -9.59 -15.63
N LEU A 133 -0.52 -8.81 -15.24
CA LEU A 133 -1.58 -9.30 -14.35
C LEU A 133 -2.39 -10.44 -14.97
N ILE A 134 -2.76 -10.34 -16.25
CA ILE A 134 -3.44 -11.42 -16.98
C ILE A 134 -2.59 -12.69 -16.97
N GLU A 135 -1.29 -12.59 -17.25
CA GLU A 135 -0.39 -13.73 -17.24
C GLU A 135 -0.20 -14.32 -15.83
N LEU A 136 -0.01 -13.47 -14.81
CA LEU A 136 0.16 -13.88 -13.43
C LEU A 136 -1.07 -14.56 -12.83
N LEU A 137 -2.26 -14.09 -13.20
CA LEU A 137 -3.54 -14.54 -12.65
C LEU A 137 -4.34 -15.40 -13.63
N ARG A 138 -3.72 -15.91 -14.70
CA ARG A 138 -4.38 -16.75 -15.72
C ARG A 138 -5.10 -18.00 -15.18
N SER A 139 -4.81 -18.41 -13.94
CA SER A 139 -5.45 -19.53 -13.25
C SER A 139 -6.20 -19.13 -11.99
N ASN A 140 -6.32 -17.82 -11.72
CA ASN A 140 -7.00 -17.25 -10.56
C ASN A 140 -7.95 -16.12 -11.00
N TYR A 141 -9.05 -16.53 -11.65
CA TYR A 141 -10.06 -15.61 -12.18
C TYR A 141 -10.80 -14.83 -11.09
N ASP A 142 -10.91 -15.39 -9.89
CA ASP A 142 -11.58 -14.76 -8.74
C ASP A 142 -10.89 -13.45 -8.33
N VAL A 143 -9.57 -13.35 -8.55
CA VAL A 143 -8.81 -12.10 -8.33
C VAL A 143 -8.68 -11.30 -9.62
N LEU A 144 -8.46 -11.98 -10.76
CA LEU A 144 -8.22 -11.30 -12.04
C LEU A 144 -9.41 -10.43 -12.46
N ILE A 145 -10.62 -11.00 -12.50
CA ILE A 145 -11.79 -10.31 -13.07
C ILE A 145 -12.14 -9.05 -12.29
N PRO A 146 -12.32 -9.09 -10.94
CA PRO A 146 -12.62 -7.88 -10.19
C PRO A 146 -11.52 -6.83 -10.28
N THR A 147 -10.24 -7.25 -10.34
CA THR A 147 -9.11 -6.32 -10.47
C THR A 147 -9.15 -5.60 -11.82
N LEU A 148 -9.39 -6.31 -12.93
CA LEU A 148 -9.45 -5.69 -14.26
C LEU A 148 -10.66 -4.77 -14.42
N GLU A 149 -11.82 -5.18 -13.89
CA GLU A 149 -13.04 -4.34 -13.89
C GLU A 149 -12.78 -3.03 -13.13
N ALA A 150 -12.27 -3.13 -11.90
CA ALA A 150 -11.97 -1.96 -11.08
C ALA A 150 -10.86 -1.07 -11.68
N LEU A 151 -9.86 -1.66 -12.35
CA LEU A 151 -8.85 -0.89 -13.09
C LEU A 151 -9.44 -0.15 -14.28
N SER A 152 -10.35 -0.78 -15.03
CA SER A 152 -11.04 -0.13 -16.15
C SER A 152 -11.85 1.07 -15.70
N ASP A 153 -12.53 0.97 -14.55
CA ASP A 153 -13.29 2.08 -13.97
C ASP A 153 -12.37 3.19 -13.44
N ALA A 154 -11.25 2.82 -12.82
CA ALA A 154 -10.30 3.77 -12.25
C ALA A 154 -9.43 4.49 -13.29
N LEU A 155 -9.21 3.88 -14.46
CA LEU A 155 -8.36 4.37 -15.54
C LEU A 155 -9.13 4.42 -16.87
N PRO A 156 -10.19 5.24 -16.99
CA PRO A 156 -11.10 5.20 -18.14
C PRO A 156 -10.46 5.66 -19.46
N GLU A 157 -9.37 6.43 -19.39
CA GLU A 157 -8.61 6.86 -20.59
C GLU A 157 -7.77 5.73 -21.19
N MET A 158 -7.45 4.72 -20.38
CA MET A 158 -6.80 3.52 -20.86
C MET A 158 -7.84 2.68 -21.59
N VAL A 159 -7.71 2.54 -22.92
CA VAL A 159 -8.53 1.59 -23.69
C VAL A 159 -8.08 0.17 -23.34
N ILE A 160 -8.49 -0.32 -22.18
CA ILE A 160 -8.25 -1.70 -21.76
C ILE A 160 -9.10 -2.59 -22.65
N ARG A 161 -8.49 -3.15 -23.69
CA ARG A 161 -9.11 -4.25 -24.43
C ARG A 161 -8.95 -5.50 -23.56
N VAL A 162 -9.93 -5.74 -22.69
CA VAL A 162 -10.07 -7.06 -22.05
C VAL A 162 -10.33 -8.07 -23.19
N PRO A 163 -9.53 -9.15 -23.30
CA PRO A 163 -9.69 -10.14 -24.35
C PRO A 163 -11.02 -10.89 -24.28
#